data_AF-A0A061QM91-F1
#
_entry.id   AF-A0A061QM91-F1
#
_cell.length_a   1.000
_cell.length_b   1.000
_cell.length_c   1.000
_cell.angle_alpha   90.00
_cell.angle_beta   90.00
_cell.angle_gamma   90.00
#
_symmetry.space_group_name_H-M   'P 1'
#
loop_
_entity.id
_entity.type
_entity.pdbx_description
1 polymer ?
#
loop_
_entity_poly.entity_id
_entity_poly.type
_entity_poly.pdbx_seq_one_letter_code
_entity_poly.pdbx_strand_id
1 'polypeptide(L)'
;MRRIQARLFNDPNSGFDVMVASDAMGMGLNLNIRRVVFHTLEKFEGTYVKPVSVSMIKQISGRAGRRSSEWEKGLVTCFRSADISYLKEALSVNFPRV
;
A
#
# COMPACT_ATOMS: atom_id res chain seq x y z
N MET A 1 -19.96 3.65 -4.73
CA MET A 1 -18.75 4.10 -5.45
C MET A 1 -17.51 3.25 -5.14
N ARG A 2 -16.91 3.27 -3.94
CA ARG A 2 -15.65 2.52 -3.66
C ARG A 2 -15.71 0.99 -3.85
N ARG A 3 -16.84 0.34 -3.53
CA ARG A 3 -17.00 -1.11 -3.72
C ARG A 3 -17.00 -1.54 -5.20
N ILE A 4 -17.48 -0.68 -6.10
CA ILE A 4 -17.51 -0.98 -7.54
C ILE A 4 -16.09 -0.92 -8.11
N GLN A 5 -15.31 0.10 -7.74
CA GLN A 5 -13.90 0.22 -8.13
C GLN A 5 -13.07 -0.97 -7.63
N ALA A 6 -13.29 -1.39 -6.37
CA ALA A 6 -12.63 -2.58 -5.83
C ALA A 6 -13.03 -3.87 -6.57
N ARG A 7 -14.30 -4.00 -6.97
CA ARG A 7 -14.77 -5.15 -7.76
C ARG A 7 -14.12 -5.18 -9.13
N LEU A 8 -14.08 -4.06 -9.84
CA LEU A 8 -13.43 -3.95 -11.15
C LEU A 8 -11.94 -4.31 -11.02
N PHE A 9 -11.22 -3.70 -10.07
CA PHE A 9 -9.81 -4.01 -9.84
C PHE A 9 -9.54 -5.48 -9.50
N ASN A 10 -10.45 -6.16 -8.80
CA ASN A 10 -10.28 -7.57 -8.46
C ASN A 10 -10.68 -8.54 -9.59
N ASP A 11 -11.40 -8.08 -10.61
CA ASP A 11 -11.86 -8.91 -11.73
C ASP A 11 -10.80 -8.90 -12.84
N PRO A 12 -10.14 -10.04 -13.12
CA PRO A 12 -9.10 -10.14 -14.15
C PRO A 12 -9.60 -9.80 -15.57
N ASN A 13 -10.90 -9.86 -15.82
CA ASN A 13 -11.49 -9.61 -17.14
C ASN A 13 -11.99 -8.17 -17.32
N SER A 14 -11.87 -7.33 -16.30
CA SER A 14 -12.43 -5.97 -16.32
C SER A 14 -11.61 -4.98 -17.15
N GLY A 15 -10.33 -5.29 -17.42
CA GLY A 15 -9.36 -4.37 -18.02
C GLY A 15 -8.82 -3.29 -17.08
N PHE A 16 -9.15 -3.34 -15.78
CA PHE A 16 -8.69 -2.38 -14.77
C PHE A 16 -7.58 -2.97 -13.88
N ASP A 17 -6.35 -3.00 -14.37
CA ASP A 17 -5.21 -3.62 -13.69
C ASP A 17 -4.52 -2.71 -12.65
N VAL A 18 -4.79 -1.41 -12.68
CA VAL A 18 -4.11 -0.41 -11.85
C VAL A 18 -5.13 0.40 -11.07
N MET A 19 -4.84 0.60 -9.79
CA MET A 19 -5.64 1.42 -8.90
C MET A 19 -4.76 2.45 -8.22
N VAL A 20 -5.14 3.73 -8.36
CA VAL A 20 -4.51 4.86 -7.67
C VAL A 20 -5.38 5.24 -6.49
N ALA A 21 -4.78 5.40 -5.32
CA ALA A 21 -5.54 5.69 -4.12
C ALA A 21 -4.70 6.36 -3.04
N SER A 22 -5.39 7.01 -2.10
CA SER A 22 -4.76 7.63 -0.94
C SER A 22 -4.49 6.63 0.18
N ASP A 23 -3.82 7.11 1.22
CA ASP A 23 -3.54 6.42 2.47
C ASP A 23 -4.81 5.82 3.14
N ALA A 24 -6.00 6.36 2.84
CA ALA A 24 -7.30 5.83 3.26
C ALA A 24 -7.65 4.41 2.75
N MET A 25 -6.88 3.83 1.83
CA MET A 25 -7.08 2.44 1.37
C MET A 25 -6.79 1.38 2.43
N GLY A 26 -6.17 1.75 3.54
CA GLY A 26 -5.85 0.84 4.64
C GLY A 26 -7.07 0.17 5.29
N MET A 27 -8.30 0.68 5.08
CA MET A 27 -9.47 0.27 5.86
C MET A 27 -10.70 -0.07 4.98
N GLY A 28 -11.13 -1.34 5.01
CA GLY A 28 -12.53 -1.70 4.71
C GLY A 28 -12.86 -2.27 3.32
N LEU A 29 -11.89 -2.50 2.44
CA LEU A 29 -12.10 -3.19 1.16
C LEU A 29 -11.21 -4.43 1.06
N ASN A 30 -11.69 -5.53 0.47
CA ASN A 30 -10.84 -6.66 0.12
C ASN A 30 -10.29 -6.44 -1.29
N LEU A 31 -8.96 -6.39 -1.44
CA LEU A 31 -8.29 -6.02 -2.68
C LEU A 31 -7.20 -7.05 -2.97
N ASN A 32 -7.18 -7.57 -4.19
CA ASN A 32 -6.19 -8.55 -4.67
C ASN A 32 -4.93 -7.83 -5.18
N ILE A 33 -4.16 -7.25 -4.26
CA ILE A 33 -3.00 -6.42 -4.61
C ILE A 33 -1.74 -7.28 -4.73
N ARG A 34 -1.12 -7.30 -5.91
CA ARG A 34 0.20 -7.92 -6.13
C ARG A 34 1.34 -7.02 -5.66
N ARG A 35 1.29 -5.73 -6.03
CA ARG A 35 2.35 -4.75 -5.77
C ARG A 35 1.76 -3.45 -5.25
N VAL A 36 2.36 -2.93 -4.18
CA VAL A 36 2.16 -1.55 -3.73
C VAL A 36 3.33 -0.69 -4.22
N VAL A 37 3.01 0.46 -4.80
CA VAL A 37 3.99 1.47 -5.21
C VAL A 37 3.68 2.77 -4.47
N PHE A 38 4.55 3.17 -3.53
CA PHE A 38 4.44 4.45 -2.87
C PHE A 38 4.88 5.56 -3.83
N HIS A 39 3.99 6.48 -4.17
CA HIS A 39 4.32 7.63 -5.00
C HIS A 39 5.24 8.63 -4.27
N THR A 40 4.98 8.85 -2.97
CA THR A 40 5.79 9.64 -2.05
C THR A 40 5.70 9.04 -0.65
N LEU A 41 6.76 9.18 0.16
CA LEU A 41 6.78 8.86 1.59
C LEU A 41 6.71 10.10 2.48
N GLU A 42 6.22 11.19 1.92
CA GLU A 42 5.94 12.44 2.62
C GLU A 42 4.44 12.73 2.60
N LYS A 43 3.91 13.17 3.74
CA LYS A 43 2.50 13.53 3.91
C LYS A 43 2.39 14.96 4.42
N PHE A 44 1.59 15.76 3.74
CA PHE A 44 1.21 17.10 4.20
C PHE A 44 0.07 17.00 5.22
N GLU A 45 0.27 17.57 6.41
CA GLU A 45 -0.71 17.57 7.50
C GLU A 45 -1.26 18.99 7.74
N GLY A 46 -1.61 19.69 6.66
CA GLY A 46 -2.23 21.01 6.69
C GLY A 46 -1.28 22.18 6.99
N THR A 47 -0.24 21.97 7.78
CA THR A 47 0.72 23.03 8.18
C THR A 47 2.16 22.70 7.83
N TYR A 48 2.55 21.42 7.86
CA TYR A 48 3.89 20.97 7.51
C TYR A 48 3.85 19.63 6.79
N VAL A 49 4.95 19.32 6.12
CA VAL A 49 5.20 18.02 5.52
C VAL A 49 5.94 17.15 6.54
N LYS A 50 5.46 15.93 6.76
CA LYS A 50 6.12 14.95 7.62
C LYS A 50 6.30 13.61 6.89
N PRO A 51 7.30 12.80 7.27
CA PRO A 51 7.41 11.43 6.77
C PRO A 51 6.16 10.61 7.12
N VAL A 52 5.75 9.72 6.20
CA VAL A 52 4.70 8.74 6.45
C VAL A 52 5.17 7.78 7.55
N SER A 53 4.36 7.59 8.59
CA SER A 53 4.77 6.77 9.74
C SER A 53 5.06 5.31 9.38
N VAL A 54 6.00 4.68 10.08
CA VAL A 54 6.36 3.26 9.91
C VAL A 54 5.13 2.33 10.03
N SER A 55 4.22 2.65 10.96
CA SER A 55 2.97 1.90 11.12
C SER A 55 2.10 1.96 9.87
N MET A 56 1.96 3.16 9.28
CA MET A 56 1.16 3.36 8.07
C MET A 56 1.79 2.66 6.86
N ILE A 57 3.11 2.77 6.70
CA ILE A 57 3.86 2.08 5.64
C ILE A 57 3.60 0.58 5.71
N LYS A 58 3.71 -0.03 6.89
CA LYS A 58 3.45 -1.47 7.07
C LYS A 58 2.00 -1.84 6.86
N GLN A 59 1.05 -1.03 7.34
CA GLN A 59 -0.38 -1.29 7.17
C GLN A 59 -0.75 -1.33 5.69
N ILE A 60 -0.26 -0.38 4.89
CA ILE A 60 -0.48 -0.34 3.43
C ILE A 60 0.29 -1.49 2.76
N SER A 61 1.56 -1.69 3.10
CA SER A 61 2.42 -2.71 2.50
C SER A 61 1.88 -4.13 2.72
N GLY A 62 1.33 -4.41 3.91
CA GLY A 62 0.71 -5.70 4.25
C GLY A 62 -0.59 -5.99 3.49
N ARG A 63 -1.06 -5.07 2.64
CA ARG A 63 -2.15 -5.32 1.69
C ARG A 63 -1.67 -6.07 0.44
N ALA A 64 -0.38 -5.99 0.10
CA ALA A 64 0.19 -6.75 -1.00
C ALA A 64 0.37 -8.22 -0.60
N GLY A 65 -0.03 -9.15 -1.46
CA GLY A 65 0.18 -10.59 -1.26
C GLY A 65 -0.49 -11.16 -0.01
N ARG A 66 -1.72 -10.71 0.31
CA ARG A 66 -2.49 -11.31 1.41
C ARG A 66 -2.69 -12.81 1.15
N ARG A 67 -2.83 -13.60 2.22
CA ARG A 67 -3.07 -15.06 2.14
C ARG A 67 -4.29 -15.47 1.31
N SER A 68 -5.28 -14.58 1.19
CA SER A 68 -6.49 -14.75 0.38
C SER A 68 -6.37 -14.13 -1.03
N SER A 69 -5.19 -13.66 -1.40
CA SER A 69 -4.91 -13.07 -2.71
C SER A 69 -4.39 -14.16 -3.64
N GLU A 70 -4.58 -14.00 -4.95
CA GLU A 70 -4.06 -14.94 -5.96
C GLU A 70 -2.52 -14.94 -6.03
N TRP A 71 -1.89 -14.00 -5.33
CA TRP A 71 -0.45 -13.80 -5.32
C TRP A 71 0.17 -14.38 -4.05
N GLU A 72 1.02 -15.40 -4.20
CA GLU A 72 1.77 -16.01 -3.11
C GLU A 72 2.73 -15.02 -2.42
N LYS A 73 3.22 -14.03 -3.17
CA LYS A 73 4.17 -13.01 -2.70
C LYS A 73 3.69 -11.60 -3.01
N GLY A 74 3.66 -10.76 -1.97
CA GLY A 74 3.41 -9.32 -2.08
C GLY A 74 4.70 -8.55 -2.37
N LEU A 75 4.65 -7.62 -3.32
CA LEU A 75 5.77 -6.73 -3.65
C LEU A 75 5.49 -5.31 -3.16
N VAL A 76 6.54 -4.61 -2.73
CA VAL A 76 6.44 -3.22 -2.29
C VAL A 76 7.63 -2.45 -2.83
N THR A 77 7.38 -1.27 -3.37
CA THR A 77 8.43 -0.35 -3.85
C THR A 77 7.95 1.10 -3.72
N CYS A 78 8.83 2.04 -4.03
CA CYS A 78 8.54 3.46 -4.12
C CYS A 78 8.83 3.96 -5.54
N PHE A 79 8.18 5.05 -5.94
CA PHE A 79 8.35 5.68 -7.24
C PHE A 79 9.68 6.46 -7.30
N ARG A 80 10.01 7.18 -6.22
CA ARG A 80 11.28 7.89 -6.10
C ARG A 80 12.36 6.98 -5.54
N SER A 81 13.49 6.88 -6.22
CA SER A 81 14.62 6.05 -5.75
C SER A 81 15.21 6.54 -4.42
N ALA A 82 15.11 7.83 -4.12
CA ALA A 82 15.57 8.41 -2.86
C ALA A 82 14.82 7.82 -1.63
N ASP A 83 13.57 7.41 -1.82
CA ASP A 83 12.69 6.93 -0.75
C ASP A 83 12.97 5.46 -0.39
N ILE A 84 13.75 4.73 -1.19
CA ILE A 84 13.91 3.27 -1.06
C ILE A 84 14.59 2.88 0.25
N SER A 85 15.53 3.68 0.73
CA SER A 85 16.26 3.43 1.97
C SER A 85 15.31 3.53 3.17
N TYR A 86 14.50 4.60 3.22
CA TYR A 86 13.49 4.79 4.27
C TYR A 86 12.42 3.70 4.24
N LEU A 87 11.94 3.32 3.04
CA LEU A 87 10.98 2.23 2.89
C LEU A 87 11.51 0.90 3.44
N LYS A 88 12.75 0.54 3.09
CA LYS A 88 13.40 -0.69 3.57
C LYS A 88 13.55 -0.69 5.09
N GLU A 89 14.02 0.43 5.64
CA GLU A 89 14.15 0.59 7.09
C GLU A 89 12.79 0.41 7.77
N ALA A 90 11.76 1.13 7.33
CA ALA A 90 10.41 1.04 7.87
C ALA A 90 9.86 -0.39 7.85
N LEU A 91 10.11 -1.16 6.77
CA LEU A 91 9.65 -2.55 6.66
C LEU A 91 10.46 -3.52 7.54
N SER A 92 11.72 -3.21 7.85
CA SER A 92 12.58 -4.05 8.70
C SER A 92 12.28 -3.96 10.20
N VAL A 93 11.63 -2.86 10.64
CA VAL A 93 11.27 -2.69 12.06
C VAL A 93 10.33 -3.83 12.48
N ASN A 94 10.60 -4.50 13.59
CA ASN A 94 9.64 -5.41 14.21
C ASN A 94 8.88 -4.66 15.31
N PHE A 95 7.54 -4.71 15.29
CA PHE A 95 6.77 -4.20 16.42
C PHE A 95 6.78 -5.25 17.54
N PRO A 96 6.97 -4.85 18.81
CA PRO A 96 6.82 -5.79 19.91
C PRO A 96 5.41 -6.38 19.86
N ARG A 97 5.33 -7.71 19.97
CA ARG A 97 4.06 -8.41 20.13
C ARG A 97 3.60 -8.15 21.56
N VAL A 98 2.60 -7.27 21.69
CA VAL A 98 1.80 -7.13 22.93
C VAL A 98 0.97 -8.38 23.18
#